data_AF-A0A7X6TJX8-F1
#
_entry.id   AF-A0A7X6TJX8-F1
#
_cell.length_a   1.000
_cell.length_b   1.000
_cell.length_c   1.000
_cell.angle_alpha   90.00
_cell.angle_beta   90.00
_cell.angle_gamma   90.00
#
_symmetry.space_group_name_H-M   'P 1'
#
loop_
_entity.id
_entity.type
_entity.pdbx_description
1 polymer ?
#
loop_
_entity_poly.entity_id
_entity_poly.type
_entity_poly.pdbx_seq_one_letter_code
_entity_poly.pdbx_strand_id
1 'polypeptide(L)'
;MTLSFLPGLGCVLIGRLVREAGGPGEALQRLGRGSGKGTRPGSPPVDPGQLAAARQRAQRELDLLTRADISLVACTCPAFPDALDSIADSPVLLFYQGDLDCLHQPAVAVIGSRAASDYGRRVAALLAGDLAAQGLTVVSGAAYGIDAAAHRAAL
;
A
#
# COMPACT_ATOMS: atom_id res chain seq x y z
N MET A 1 0.20 3.44 11.00
CA MET A 1 1.67 3.60 10.88
C MET A 1 2.45 3.09 12.09
N THR A 2 2.05 3.33 13.34
CA THR A 2 2.81 2.89 14.54
C THR A 2 3.22 1.42 14.53
N LEU A 3 2.30 0.51 14.18
CA LEU A 3 2.57 -0.93 14.12
C LEU A 3 3.71 -1.28 13.14
N SER A 4 3.86 -0.52 12.05
CA SER A 4 4.88 -0.73 11.01
C SER A 4 6.29 -0.40 11.47
N PHE A 5 6.45 0.35 12.58
CA PHE A 5 7.75 0.70 13.14
C PHE A 5 8.14 -0.16 14.35
N LEU A 6 7.28 -1.10 14.75
CA LEU A 6 7.60 -2.03 15.82
C LEU A 6 8.49 -3.16 15.28
N PRO A 7 9.58 -3.51 15.99
CA PRO A 7 10.48 -4.55 15.55
C PRO A 7 9.79 -5.92 15.55
N GLY A 8 10.10 -6.74 14.55
CA GLY A 8 9.56 -8.11 14.43
C GLY A 8 8.12 -8.21 13.93
N LEU A 9 7.48 -7.09 13.55
CA LEU A 9 6.16 -7.08 12.92
C LEU A 9 6.27 -6.81 11.41
N GLY A 10 6.09 -7.87 10.60
CA GLY A 10 5.98 -7.75 9.14
C GLY A 10 4.57 -7.37 8.70
N CYS A 11 4.41 -6.93 7.44
CA CYS A 11 3.13 -6.48 6.88
C CYS A 11 2.00 -7.52 7.05
N VAL A 12 2.26 -8.80 6.75
CA VAL A 12 1.29 -9.89 6.90
C VAL A 12 0.84 -10.07 8.36
N LEU A 13 1.79 -10.04 9.30
CA LEU A 13 1.48 -10.17 10.73
C LEU A 13 0.68 -8.96 11.23
N ILE A 14 1.04 -7.75 10.81
CA ILE A 14 0.31 -6.53 11.15
C ILE A 14 -1.12 -6.60 10.61
N GLY A 15 -1.30 -6.93 9.32
CA GLY A 15 -2.63 -7.01 8.71
C GLY A 15 -3.52 -8.02 9.43
N ARG A 16 -2.97 -9.19 9.77
CA ARG A 16 -3.67 -10.20 10.55
C ARG A 16 -4.04 -9.73 11.96
N LEU A 17 -3.11 -9.11 12.69
CA LEU A 17 -3.36 -8.57 14.03
C LEU A 17 -4.44 -7.50 14.01
N VAL A 18 -4.41 -6.59 13.03
CA VAL A 18 -5.40 -5.51 12.89
C VAL A 18 -6.79 -6.08 12.62
N ARG A 19 -6.91 -7.02 11.67
CA ARG A 19 -8.20 -7.67 11.34
C ARG A 19 -8.75 -8.47 12.53
N GLU A 20 -7.92 -9.23 13.23
CA GLU A 20 -8.34 -10.03 14.41
C GLU A 20 -8.61 -9.19 15.66
N ALA A 21 -8.03 -7.99 15.73
CA ALA A 21 -8.29 -7.05 16.82
C ALA A 21 -9.52 -6.17 16.58
N GLY A 22 -9.99 -6.06 15.34
CA GLY A 22 -11.06 -5.14 14.95
C GLY A 22 -10.58 -3.71 14.70
N GLY A 23 -9.26 -3.48 14.67
CA GLY A 23 -8.68 -2.16 14.47
C GLY A 23 -7.22 -2.04 14.91
N PRO A 24 -6.50 -1.02 14.42
CA PRO A 24 -5.09 -0.79 14.76
C PRO A 24 -4.90 -0.34 16.21
N GLY A 25 -5.89 0.36 16.79
CA GLY A 25 -5.85 0.79 18.20
C GLY A 25 -5.91 -0.39 19.16
N GLU A 26 -6.85 -1.30 18.91
CA GLU A 26 -7.05 -2.54 19.65
C GLU A 26 -5.84 -3.47 19.51
N ALA A 27 -5.27 -3.57 18.31
CA ALA A 27 -4.04 -4.33 18.07
C ALA A 27 -2.87 -3.80 18.92
N LEU A 28 -2.68 -2.47 18.96
CA LEU A 28 -1.65 -1.85 19.81
C LEU A 28 -1.90 -2.07 21.30
N GLN A 29 -3.15 -2.02 21.75
CA GLN A 29 -3.50 -2.31 23.14
C GLN A 29 -3.22 -3.76 23.52
N ARG A 30 -3.53 -4.72 22.65
CA ARG A 30 -3.23 -6.14 22.87
C ARG A 30 -1.72 -6.38 22.97
N LEU A 31 -0.92 -5.74 22.12
CA LEU A 31 0.55 -5.85 22.16
C LEU A 31 1.15 -5.21 23.42
N GLY A 32 0.61 -4.06 23.86
CA GLY A 32 1.11 -3.34 25.03
C GLY A 32 0.79 -3.99 26.38
N ARG A 33 -0.17 -4.93 26.45
CA ARG A 33 -0.53 -5.64 27.68
C ARG A 33 0.41 -6.81 28.02
N GLY A 34 1.43 -7.07 27.20
CA GLY A 34 2.32 -8.22 27.36
C GLY A 34 1.60 -9.55 27.14
N SER A 35 2.31 -10.68 27.33
CA SER A 35 1.86 -12.07 27.09
C SER A 35 0.69 -12.55 27.97
N GLY A 36 -0.36 -11.75 28.16
CA GLY A 36 -1.61 -12.12 28.80
C GLY A 36 -2.63 -12.68 27.80
N LYS A 37 -3.62 -13.43 28.31
CA LYS A 37 -4.73 -14.05 27.54
C LYS A 37 -5.26 -13.11 26.45
N GLY A 38 -4.87 -13.35 25.19
CA GLY A 38 -5.25 -12.52 24.04
C GLY A 38 -4.11 -12.22 23.06
N THR A 39 -2.85 -12.33 23.48
CA THR A 39 -1.67 -12.31 22.57
C THR A 39 -1.41 -13.70 22.02
N ARG A 40 -1.25 -13.83 20.70
CA ARG A 40 -0.96 -15.11 20.06
C ARG A 40 0.42 -15.65 20.45
N PRO A 41 0.61 -16.98 20.48
CA PRO A 41 1.93 -17.57 20.54
C PRO A 41 2.77 -17.07 19.35
N GLY A 42 3.91 -16.41 19.62
CA GLY A 42 4.86 -15.97 18.61
C GLY A 42 4.84 -14.48 18.24
N SER A 43 3.93 -13.65 18.77
CA SER A 43 4.07 -12.19 18.66
C SER A 43 5.14 -11.69 19.62
N PRO A 44 6.15 -10.92 19.17
CA PRO A 44 7.21 -10.44 20.05
C PRO A 44 6.61 -9.53 21.14
N PRO A 45 7.04 -9.66 22.41
CA PRO A 45 6.63 -8.74 23.45
C PRO A 45 7.11 -7.33 23.08
N VAL A 46 6.19 -6.37 23.09
CA VAL A 46 6.49 -4.98 22.80
C VAL A 46 6.67 -4.24 24.11
N ASP A 47 7.90 -3.76 24.36
CA ASP A 47 8.21 -2.92 25.51
C ASP A 47 7.51 -1.54 25.36
N PRO A 48 6.89 -0.99 26.42
CA PRO A 48 6.42 0.39 26.46
C PRO A 48 7.38 1.43 25.87
N GLY A 49 8.69 1.29 26.08
CA GLY A 49 9.70 2.18 25.49
C GLY A 49 9.74 2.12 23.96
N GLN A 50 9.67 0.91 23.40
CA GLN A 50 9.61 0.68 21.95
C GLN A 50 8.31 1.24 21.36
N LEU A 51 7.19 1.07 22.06
CA LEU A 51 5.90 1.62 21.63
C LEU A 51 5.92 3.15 21.59
N ALA A 52 6.49 3.81 22.60
CA ALA A 52 6.63 5.26 22.61
C ALA A 52 7.51 5.77 21.46
N ALA A 53 8.66 5.12 21.22
CA ALA A 53 9.55 5.43 20.11
C ALA A 53 8.86 5.23 18.74
N ALA A 54 8.14 4.13 18.56
CA ALA A 54 7.40 3.85 17.33
C ALA A 54 6.28 4.88 17.07
N ARG A 55 5.58 5.34 18.11
CA ARG A 55 4.59 6.42 18.00
C ARG A 55 5.23 7.73 17.58
N GLN A 56 6.35 8.11 18.22
CA GLN A 56 7.06 9.33 17.88
C GLN A 56 7.57 9.28 16.43
N ARG A 57 8.09 8.14 16.00
CA ARG A 57 8.50 7.94 14.60
C ARG A 57 7.31 8.06 13.66
N ALA A 58 6.19 7.39 13.95
CA ALA A 58 4.99 7.48 13.13
C ALA A 58 4.49 8.93 12.97
N GLN A 59 4.52 9.73 14.04
CA GLN A 59 4.13 11.13 13.95
C GLN A 59 5.06 11.94 13.04
N ARG A 60 6.38 11.78 13.19
CA ARG A 60 7.35 12.46 12.31
C ARG A 60 7.15 12.10 10.84
N GLU A 61 6.90 10.83 10.56
CA GLU A 61 6.66 10.36 9.18
C GLU A 61 5.35 10.91 8.62
N LEU A 62 4.28 10.98 9.43
CA LEU A 62 3.04 11.66 9.03
C LEU A 62 3.30 13.12 8.66
N ASP A 63 4.08 13.85 9.47
CA ASP A 63 4.42 15.25 9.19
C ASP A 63 5.23 15.38 7.88
N LEU A 64 6.10 14.42 7.56
CA LEU A 64 6.84 14.39 6.29
C LEU A 64 5.92 14.12 5.10
N LEU A 65 5.00 13.17 5.23
CA LEU A 65 4.03 12.83 4.19
C LEU A 65 3.12 14.02 3.88
N THR A 66 2.63 14.72 4.91
CA THR A 66 1.82 15.94 4.74
C THR A 66 2.60 17.03 3.99
N ARG A 67 3.89 17.21 4.26
CA ARG A 67 4.73 18.19 3.54
C ARG A 67 5.01 17.79 2.10
N ALA A 68 5.00 16.50 1.79
CA ALA A 68 5.23 15.95 0.46
C ALA A 68 3.95 15.80 -0.38
N ASP A 69 2.80 16.20 0.16
CA ASP A 69 1.47 15.97 -0.45
C ASP A 69 1.20 14.48 -0.76
N ILE A 70 1.64 13.62 0.16
CA ILE A 70 1.40 12.17 0.11
C ILE A 70 0.36 11.82 1.15
N SER A 71 -0.72 11.20 0.69
CA SER A 71 -1.78 10.67 1.53
C SER A 71 -1.57 9.19 1.81
N LEU A 72 -2.30 8.67 2.80
CA LEU A 72 -2.29 7.24 3.11
C LEU A 72 -3.70 6.74 3.36
N VAL A 73 -3.95 5.49 3.01
CA VAL A 73 -5.17 4.75 3.33
C VAL A 73 -4.80 3.40 3.95
N ALA A 74 -5.48 3.04 5.03
CA ALA A 74 -5.25 1.78 5.73
C ALA A 74 -6.23 0.71 5.26
N CYS A 75 -5.87 -0.57 5.34
CA CYS A 75 -6.74 -1.70 4.96
C CYS A 75 -8.03 -1.81 5.78
N THR A 76 -8.16 -1.03 6.87
CA THR A 76 -9.38 -0.92 7.68
C THR A 76 -10.30 0.22 7.21
N CYS A 77 -9.86 1.04 6.27
CA CYS A 77 -10.62 2.17 5.77
C CYS A 77 -11.49 1.73 4.59
N PRO A 78 -12.75 2.18 4.48
CA PRO A 78 -13.61 1.86 3.34
C PRO A 78 -13.07 2.34 1.98
N ALA A 79 -12.21 3.35 1.97
CA ALA A 79 -11.58 3.85 0.75
C ALA A 79 -10.43 2.97 0.23
N PHE A 80 -10.04 1.93 0.98
CA PHE A 80 -8.95 1.06 0.58
C PHE A 80 -9.37 0.20 -0.65
N PRO A 81 -8.54 0.09 -1.70
CA PRO A 81 -8.96 -0.60 -2.92
C PRO A 81 -9.23 -2.10 -2.71
N ASP A 82 -10.43 -2.57 -3.07
CA ASP A 82 -10.84 -3.97 -2.94
C ASP A 82 -9.91 -4.94 -3.68
N ALA A 83 -9.41 -4.52 -4.85
CA ALA A 83 -8.47 -5.30 -5.66
C ALA A 83 -7.17 -5.58 -4.90
N LEU A 84 -6.71 -4.64 -4.07
CA LEU A 84 -5.54 -4.83 -3.22
C LEU A 84 -5.87 -5.60 -1.94
N ASP A 85 -7.08 -5.45 -1.38
CA ASP A 85 -7.43 -6.21 -0.17
C ASP A 85 -7.66 -7.71 -0.45
N SER A 86 -8.01 -8.04 -1.69
CA SER A 86 -8.31 -9.41 -2.12
C SER A 86 -7.07 -10.30 -2.36
N ILE A 87 -5.87 -9.74 -2.39
CA ILE A 87 -4.63 -10.52 -2.60
C ILE A 87 -4.12 -11.14 -1.28
N ALA A 88 -3.42 -12.28 -1.37
CA ALA A 88 -2.94 -13.01 -0.21
C ALA A 88 -2.06 -12.16 0.74
N ASP A 89 -1.17 -11.36 0.17
CA ASP A 89 -0.27 -10.46 0.90
C ASP A 89 -0.76 -9.00 0.84
N SER A 90 -2.08 -8.79 1.05
CA SER A 90 -2.72 -7.48 1.06
C SER A 90 -1.95 -6.48 1.95
N PRO A 91 -1.60 -5.28 1.43
CA PRO A 91 -0.86 -4.31 2.19
C PRO A 91 -1.71 -3.70 3.31
N VAL A 92 -1.09 -3.38 4.45
CA VAL A 92 -1.80 -2.76 5.58
C VAL A 92 -2.01 -1.26 5.38
N LEU A 93 -1.08 -0.62 4.67
CA LEU A 93 -1.07 0.79 4.38
C LEU A 93 -0.70 0.97 2.91
N LEU A 94 -1.49 1.76 2.21
CA LEU A 94 -1.21 2.24 0.86
C LEU A 94 -0.91 3.74 0.96
N PHE A 95 0.27 4.13 0.52
CA PHE A 95 0.65 5.54 0.36
C PHE A 95 0.39 5.94 -1.08
N TYR A 96 -0.22 7.10 -1.29
CA TYR A 96 -0.59 7.57 -2.62
C TYR A 96 -0.47 9.08 -2.74
N GLN A 97 -0.27 9.53 -3.98
CA GLN A 97 -0.31 10.94 -4.36
C GLN A 97 -1.18 11.07 -5.61
N GLY A 98 -2.10 12.04 -5.60
CA GLY A 98 -3.13 12.18 -6.64
C GLY A 98 -4.46 11.54 -6.24
N ASP A 99 -5.23 11.14 -7.23
CA ASP A 99 -6.61 10.65 -7.06
C ASP A 99 -6.65 9.15 -6.72
N LEU A 100 -7.24 8.81 -5.58
CA LEU A 100 -7.40 7.43 -5.13
C LEU A 100 -8.51 6.71 -5.89
N ASP A 101 -9.49 7.43 -6.43
CA ASP A 101 -10.66 6.87 -7.11
C ASP A 101 -10.28 6.13 -8.40
N CYS A 102 -9.12 6.45 -8.99
CA CYS A 102 -8.50 5.69 -10.09
C CYS A 102 -8.34 4.20 -9.75
N LEU A 103 -8.14 3.85 -8.48
CA LEU A 103 -7.98 2.45 -8.03
C LEU A 103 -9.31 1.73 -7.78
N HIS A 104 -10.45 2.43 -7.89
CA HIS A 104 -11.79 1.85 -7.79
C HIS A 104 -12.44 1.62 -9.16
N GLN A 105 -11.81 2.11 -10.23
CA GLN A 105 -12.26 1.87 -11.60
C GLN A 105 -11.72 0.54 -12.16
N PRO A 106 -12.37 -0.03 -13.20
CA PRO A 106 -11.79 -1.14 -13.96
C PRO A 106 -10.40 -0.77 -14.46
N ALA A 107 -9.41 -1.60 -14.10
CA ALA A 107 -8.02 -1.32 -14.36
C ALA A 107 -7.36 -2.46 -15.15
N VAL A 108 -6.36 -2.11 -15.93
CA VAL A 108 -5.55 -3.05 -16.71
C VAL A 108 -4.07 -2.78 -16.49
N ALA A 109 -3.33 -3.84 -16.17
CA ALA A 109 -1.89 -3.76 -16.00
C ALA A 109 -1.19 -3.84 -17.36
N VAL A 110 -0.41 -2.82 -17.72
CA VAL A 110 0.45 -2.82 -18.91
C VAL A 110 1.90 -2.83 -18.45
N ILE A 111 2.57 -3.98 -18.58
CA ILE A 111 3.93 -4.21 -18.11
C ILE A 111 4.82 -4.75 -19.25
N GLY A 112 6.12 -4.54 -19.16
CA GLY A 112 7.04 -5.20 -20.09
C GLY A 112 8.51 -4.83 -19.93
N SER A 113 9.28 -5.01 -21.01
CA SER A 113 10.73 -4.84 -20.98
C SER A 113 11.16 -3.40 -20.70
N ARG A 114 12.15 -3.24 -19.82
CA ARG A 114 12.84 -1.96 -19.56
C ARG A 114 13.66 -1.50 -20.77
N ALA A 115 14.19 -2.45 -21.54
CA ALA A 115 14.91 -2.23 -22.79
C ALA A 115 14.02 -2.61 -23.99
N ALA A 116 12.84 -2.00 -24.06
CA ALA A 116 11.91 -2.25 -25.16
C ALA A 116 12.48 -1.80 -26.51
N SER A 117 12.09 -2.47 -27.60
CA SER A 117 12.31 -1.96 -28.96
C SER A 117 11.38 -0.78 -29.24
N ASP A 118 11.67 -0.01 -30.30
CA ASP A 118 10.76 1.05 -30.74
C ASP A 118 9.38 0.52 -31.12
N TYR A 119 9.34 -0.68 -31.73
CA TYR A 119 8.08 -1.35 -32.03
C TYR A 119 7.31 -1.69 -30.74
N GLY A 120 7.98 -2.28 -29.74
CA GLY A 120 7.34 -2.61 -28.46
C GLY A 120 6.79 -1.38 -27.75
N ARG A 121 7.54 -0.27 -27.75
CA ARG A 121 7.07 1.02 -27.21
C ARG A 121 5.83 1.53 -27.94
N ARG A 122 5.80 1.47 -29.27
CA ARG A 122 4.64 1.90 -30.08
C ARG A 122 3.40 1.07 -29.79
N VAL A 123 3.55 -0.25 -29.72
CA VAL A 123 2.43 -1.16 -29.41
C VAL A 123 1.91 -0.91 -27.99
N ALA A 124 2.79 -0.76 -27.00
CA ALA A 124 2.38 -0.46 -25.63
C ALA A 124 1.64 0.87 -25.51
N ALA A 125 2.11 1.91 -26.20
CA ALA A 125 1.45 3.20 -26.24
C ALA A 125 0.05 3.10 -26.89
N LEU A 126 -0.06 2.41 -28.03
CA LEU A 126 -1.33 2.23 -28.72
C LEU A 126 -2.35 1.49 -27.84
N LEU A 127 -1.96 0.36 -27.25
CA LEU A 127 -2.83 -0.42 -26.36
C LEU A 127 -3.27 0.40 -25.13
N ALA A 128 -2.33 1.07 -24.47
CA ALA A 128 -2.63 1.85 -23.28
C ALA A 128 -3.55 3.05 -23.59
N GLY A 129 -3.29 3.77 -24.68
CA GLY A 129 -4.14 4.89 -25.11
C GLY A 129 -5.55 4.45 -25.50
N ASP A 130 -5.67 3.36 -26.26
CA ASP A 130 -6.98 2.81 -26.64
C ASP A 130 -7.78 2.36 -25.41
N LEU A 131 -7.14 1.71 -24.44
CA LEU A 131 -7.79 1.26 -23.19
C LEU A 131 -8.21 2.45 -22.31
N ALA A 132 -7.34 3.45 -22.16
CA ALA A 132 -7.66 4.66 -21.42
C ALA A 132 -8.81 5.45 -22.05
N ALA A 133 -8.85 5.54 -23.38
CA ALA A 133 -9.94 6.18 -24.12
C ALA A 133 -11.30 5.47 -23.93
N GLN A 134 -11.30 4.19 -23.57
CA GLN A 134 -12.50 3.42 -23.20
C GLN A 134 -12.85 3.52 -21.71
N GLY A 135 -12.14 4.33 -20.92
CA GLY A 135 -12.40 4.54 -19.49
C GLY A 135 -11.77 3.49 -18.58
N LEU A 136 -10.78 2.72 -19.05
CA LEU A 136 -10.02 1.83 -18.17
C LEU A 136 -8.81 2.55 -17.58
N THR A 137 -8.55 2.34 -16.30
CA THR A 137 -7.34 2.83 -15.65
C THR A 137 -6.13 1.98 -16.06
N VAL A 138 -5.12 2.59 -16.65
CA VAL A 138 -3.86 1.90 -16.98
C VAL A 138 -2.92 1.93 -15.77
N VAL A 139 -2.59 0.74 -15.26
CA VAL A 139 -1.67 0.55 -14.14
C VAL A 139 -0.34 0.01 -14.64
N SER A 140 0.77 0.58 -14.19
CA SER A 140 2.12 0.14 -14.57
C SER A 140 3.15 0.49 -13.48
N GLY A 141 4.39 0.01 -13.61
CA GLY A 141 5.43 0.09 -12.58
C GLY A 141 6.32 1.33 -12.64
N ALA A 142 5.98 2.33 -13.48
CA ALA A 142 6.75 3.54 -13.72
C ALA A 142 8.22 3.30 -14.15
N ALA A 143 8.53 2.12 -14.71
CA ALA A 143 9.87 1.81 -15.23
C ALA A 143 10.11 2.43 -16.62
N TYR A 144 11.37 2.43 -17.07
CA TYR A 144 11.70 2.70 -18.47
C TYR A 144 11.07 1.67 -19.42
N GLY A 145 11.07 1.97 -20.72
CA GLY A 145 10.61 1.03 -21.74
C GLY A 145 9.10 1.01 -21.88
N ILE A 146 8.49 -0.16 -21.67
CA ILE A 146 7.04 -0.38 -21.85
C ILE A 146 6.22 0.45 -20.86
N ASP A 147 6.54 0.42 -19.57
CA ASP A 147 5.79 1.13 -18.52
C ASP A 147 5.70 2.64 -18.79
N ALA A 148 6.84 3.29 -19.09
CA ALA A 148 6.87 4.70 -19.45
C ALA A 148 6.09 5.03 -20.74
N ALA A 149 6.04 4.11 -21.72
CA ALA A 149 5.26 4.30 -22.94
C ALA A 149 3.76 4.18 -22.66
N ALA A 150 3.35 3.22 -21.83
CA ALA A 150 1.97 3.00 -21.42
C ALA A 150 1.43 4.20 -20.62
N HIS A 151 2.16 4.65 -19.59
CA HIS A 151 1.76 5.81 -18.79
C HIS A 151 1.58 7.07 -19.63
N ARG A 152 2.51 7.36 -20.55
CA ARG A 152 2.42 8.57 -21.39
C ARG A 152 1.23 8.56 -22.35
N ALA A 153 0.81 7.38 -22.80
CA ALA A 153 -0.30 7.28 -23.76
C ALA A 153 -1.68 7.24 -23.08
N ALA A 154 -1.73 6.98 -21.77
CA ALA A 154 -2.96 6.91 -20.99
C ALA A 154 -3.36 8.25 -20.33
N LEU A 155 -2.61 9.33 -20.58
CA LEU A 155 -2.88 10.70 -20.16
C LEU A 155 -3.56 11.48 -21.28
#